data_AF-A0A9W6JZJ2-F1
#
_entry.id   AF-A0A9W6JZJ2-F1
#
_cell.length_a   1.000
_cell.length_b   1.000
_cell.length_c   1.000
_cell.angle_alpha   90.00
_cell.angle_beta   90.00
_cell.angle_gamma   90.00
#
_symmetry.space_group_name_H-M   'P 1'
#
loop_
_entity.id
_entity.type
_entity.pdbx_description
1 polymer ?
#
loop_
_entity_poly.entity_id
_entity_poly.type
_entity_poly.pdbx_seq_one_letter_code
_entity_poly.pdbx_strand_id
1 'polypeptide(L)'
;MGRLWKLIDQWRDDRTRREQLLDELDRLDALYEPDLKAAGRPGSDAYESLAAGLQAESEPYLEELFGIETRQRIRTARRWGVPIPPRPYGHEGDHYWERSRYGEWVLTDEGHKHLRRETAVEVETFAKPWLSWIAIIISVVSLVVAAVFK
;
A
#
# COMPACT_ATOMS: atom_id res chain seq x y z
N MET A 1 -14.48 19.80 14.17
CA MET A 1 -13.02 19.62 13.98
C MET A 1 -12.48 18.21 14.27
N GLY A 2 -13.25 17.21 14.74
CA GLY A 2 -12.66 15.93 15.21
C GLY A 2 -12.41 14.81 14.18
N ARG A 3 -13.02 14.83 12.98
CA ARG A 3 -12.89 13.70 12.02
C ARG A 3 -11.59 13.69 11.24
N LEU A 4 -11.06 14.87 10.92
CA LEU A 4 -9.84 15.01 10.11
C LEU A 4 -8.60 14.62 10.92
N TRP A 5 -8.54 14.99 12.20
CA TRP A 5 -7.50 14.56 13.13
C TRP A 5 -7.49 13.05 13.32
N LYS A 6 -8.65 12.41 13.53
CA LYS A 6 -8.74 10.94 13.62
C LYS A 6 -8.18 10.21 12.39
N LEU A 7 -8.39 10.75 11.19
CA LEU A 7 -7.85 10.16 9.96
C LEU A 7 -6.33 10.34 9.85
N ILE A 8 -5.79 11.45 10.35
CA ILE A 8 -4.35 11.72 10.39
C ILE A 8 -3.67 10.81 11.42
N ASP A 9 -4.24 10.69 12.61
CA ASP A 9 -3.72 9.81 13.67
C ASP A 9 -3.74 8.35 13.20
N GLN A 10 -4.88 7.89 12.66
CA GLN A 10 -4.98 6.54 12.10
C GLN A 10 -3.94 6.30 10.99
N TRP A 11 -3.68 7.29 10.13
CA TRP A 11 -2.66 7.14 9.09
C TRP A 11 -1.24 7.03 9.66
N ARG A 12 -0.92 7.80 10.72
CA ARG A 12 0.35 7.70 11.41
C ARG A 12 0.49 6.33 12.08
N ASP A 13 -0.55 5.88 12.76
CA ASP A 13 -0.58 4.57 13.44
C ASP A 13 -0.42 3.43 12.43
N ASP A 14 -1.14 3.46 11.31
CA ASP A 14 -1.01 2.45 10.24
C ASP A 14 0.41 2.40 9.66
N ARG A 15 1.08 3.55 9.54
CA ARG A 15 2.45 3.62 9.04
C ARG A 15 3.42 2.99 10.04
N THR A 16 3.34 3.38 11.30
CA THR A 16 4.20 2.81 12.35
C THR A 16 3.96 1.32 12.51
N ARG A 17 2.70 0.87 12.49
CA ARG A 17 2.36 -0.55 12.57
C ARG A 17 2.90 -1.33 11.38
N ARG A 18 2.80 -0.78 10.16
CA ARG A 18 3.42 -1.38 8.97
C ARG A 18 4.93 -1.57 9.13
N GLU A 19 5.64 -0.54 9.58
CA GLU A 19 7.09 -0.61 9.79
C GLU A 19 7.43 -1.70 10.82
N GLN A 20 6.67 -1.79 11.92
CA GLN A 20 6.84 -2.86 12.92
C GLN A 20 6.60 -4.27 12.36
N LEU A 21 5.56 -4.45 11.54
CA LEU A 21 5.26 -5.75 10.92
C LEU A 21 6.38 -6.20 9.98
N LEU A 22 6.96 -5.27 9.21
CA LEU A 22 8.10 -5.57 8.35
C LEU A 22 9.33 -5.95 9.18
N ASP A 23 9.62 -5.22 10.25
CA ASP A 23 10.70 -5.56 11.18
C ASP A 23 10.47 -6.94 11.85
N GLU A 24 9.22 -7.30 12.17
CA GLU A 24 8.85 -8.60 12.74
C GLU A 24 9.07 -9.74 11.74
N LEU A 25 8.68 -9.54 10.47
CA LEU A 25 8.93 -10.49 9.38
C LEU A 25 10.43 -10.68 9.12
N ASP A 26 11.20 -9.60 9.04
CA ASP A 26 12.65 -9.66 8.84
C ASP A 26 13.35 -10.42 9.99
N ARG A 27 12.88 -10.23 11.24
CA ARG A 27 13.39 -10.98 12.40
C ARG A 27 13.04 -12.46 12.32
N LEU A 28 11.83 -12.79 11.87
CA LEU A 28 11.39 -14.17 11.73
C LEU A 28 12.20 -14.90 10.65
N ASP A 29 12.41 -14.24 9.50
CA ASP A 29 13.26 -14.76 8.44
C ASP A 29 14.70 -15.00 8.94
N ALA A 30 15.27 -14.03 9.65
CA ALA A 30 16.62 -14.17 10.22
C ALA A 30 16.73 -15.31 11.26
N LEU A 31 15.63 -15.62 11.97
CA LEU A 31 15.57 -16.72 12.94
C LEU A 31 15.58 -18.09 12.23
N TYR A 32 14.82 -18.23 11.14
CA TYR A 32 14.69 -19.49 10.40
C TYR A 32 15.81 -19.72 9.37
N GLU A 33 16.44 -18.66 8.87
CA GLU A 33 17.50 -18.73 7.87
C GLU A 33 18.65 -19.72 8.19
N PRO A 34 19.23 -19.76 9.41
CA PRO A 34 20.30 -20.72 9.71
C PRO A 34 19.83 -22.17 9.65
N ASP A 35 18.63 -22.46 10.15
CA ASP A 35 18.08 -23.81 10.20
C ASP A 35 17.65 -24.29 8.81
N LEU A 36 17.08 -23.40 7.99
CA LEU A 36 16.78 -23.67 6.59
C LEU A 36 18.04 -23.96 5.77
N LYS A 37 19.14 -23.24 6.02
CA LYS A 37 20.44 -23.51 5.40
C LYS A 37 21.02 -24.86 5.85
N ALA A 38 20.82 -25.22 7.12
CA ALA A 38 21.28 -26.50 7.67
C ALA A 38 20.45 -27.71 7.18
N ALA A 39 19.16 -27.52 6.92
CA ALA A 39 18.24 -28.55 6.43
C ALA A 39 18.48 -29.01 4.98
N GLY A 40 19.41 -28.35 4.27
CA GLY A 40 19.87 -28.73 2.95
C GLY A 40 19.12 -28.02 1.84
N ARG A 41 18.69 -28.77 0.82
CA ARG A 41 18.06 -28.21 -0.38
C ARG A 41 16.53 -28.14 -0.26
N PRO A 42 15.87 -27.19 -0.95
CA PRO A 42 14.43 -27.23 -1.16
C PRO A 42 13.95 -28.60 -1.64
N GLY A 43 12.83 -29.08 -1.10
CA GLY A 43 12.28 -30.41 -1.37
C GLY A 43 12.76 -31.53 -0.45
N SER A 44 13.64 -31.28 0.53
CA SER A 44 13.91 -32.25 1.61
C SER A 44 12.80 -32.17 2.67
N ASP A 45 12.39 -33.29 3.26
CA ASP A 45 11.32 -33.29 4.29
C ASP A 45 11.63 -32.33 5.45
N ALA A 46 12.90 -32.24 5.86
CA ALA A 46 13.35 -31.33 6.91
C ALA A 46 13.23 -29.86 6.47
N TYR A 47 13.58 -29.54 5.23
CA TYR A 47 13.45 -28.19 4.69
C TYR A 47 11.98 -27.80 4.56
N GLU A 48 11.14 -28.66 3.99
CA GLU A 48 9.71 -28.41 3.81
C GLU A 48 9.00 -28.22 5.15
N SER A 49 9.37 -28.99 6.17
CA SER A 49 8.80 -28.81 7.52
C SER A 49 9.17 -27.45 8.13
N LEU A 50 10.42 -26.99 7.97
CA LEU A 50 10.84 -25.69 8.48
C LEU A 50 10.22 -24.54 7.67
N ALA A 51 10.16 -24.68 6.35
CA ALA A 51 9.53 -23.70 5.47
C ALA A 51 8.03 -23.55 5.76
N ALA A 52 7.33 -24.68 6.00
CA ALA A 52 5.94 -24.65 6.42
C ALA A 52 5.76 -23.97 7.79
N GLY A 53 6.69 -24.19 8.73
CA GLY A 53 6.72 -23.49 10.02
C GLY A 53 6.87 -21.97 9.85
N LEU A 54 7.89 -21.54 9.10
CA LEU A 54 8.10 -20.12 8.77
C LEU A 54 6.87 -19.51 8.08
N GLN A 55 6.27 -20.23 7.12
CA GLN A 55 5.06 -19.77 6.44
C GLN A 55 3.90 -19.60 7.42
N ALA A 56 3.65 -20.57 8.29
CA ALA A 56 2.57 -20.50 9.28
C ALA A 56 2.77 -19.35 10.29
N GLU A 57 4.02 -19.08 10.68
CA GLU A 57 4.35 -18.00 11.60
C GLU A 57 4.34 -16.62 10.94
N SER A 58 4.69 -16.53 9.65
CA SER A 58 4.67 -15.27 8.88
C SER A 58 3.27 -14.84 8.44
N GLU A 59 2.38 -15.80 8.20
CA GLU A 59 1.00 -15.57 7.71
C GLU A 59 0.20 -14.51 8.49
N PRO A 60 0.13 -14.50 9.84
CA PRO A 60 -0.61 -13.45 10.57
C PRO A 60 -0.07 -12.04 10.32
N TYR A 61 1.26 -11.88 10.21
CA TYR A 61 1.89 -10.58 9.96
C TYR A 61 1.63 -10.10 8.53
N LEU A 62 1.72 -11.01 7.56
CA LEU A 62 1.42 -10.73 6.16
C LEU A 62 -0.06 -10.34 5.97
N GLU A 63 -0.99 -11.04 6.62
CA GLU A 63 -2.42 -10.68 6.55
C GLU A 63 -2.70 -9.28 7.10
N GLU A 64 -2.11 -8.93 8.25
CA GLU A 64 -2.26 -7.59 8.81
C GLU A 64 -1.66 -6.52 7.87
N LEU A 65 -0.49 -6.83 7.28
CA LEU A 65 0.18 -5.96 6.31
C LEU A 65 -0.71 -5.71 5.08
N PHE A 66 -1.27 -6.76 4.47
CA PHE A 66 -2.19 -6.63 3.34
C PHE A 66 -3.45 -5.83 3.70
N GLY A 67 -3.96 -6.00 4.92
CA GLY A 67 -5.06 -5.19 5.46
C GLY A 67 -4.72 -3.70 5.50
N ILE A 68 -3.53 -3.35 6.04
CA ILE A 68 -3.05 -1.97 6.08
C ILE A 68 -2.90 -1.41 4.66
N GLU A 69 -2.22 -2.13 3.76
CA GLU A 69 -1.98 -1.69 2.39
C GLU A 69 -3.29 -1.48 1.63
N THR A 70 -4.24 -2.40 1.76
CA THR A 70 -5.58 -2.28 1.19
C THR A 70 -6.28 -1.00 1.68
N ARG A 71 -6.29 -0.76 2.99
CA ARG A 71 -6.91 0.46 3.57
C ARG A 71 -6.22 1.73 3.09
N GLN A 72 -4.89 1.73 2.95
CA GLN A 72 -4.13 2.87 2.41
C GLN A 72 -4.47 3.12 0.93
N ARG A 73 -4.58 2.06 0.13
CA ARG A 73 -4.92 2.18 -1.29
C ARG A 73 -6.32 2.72 -1.50
N ILE A 74 -7.30 2.19 -0.77
CA ILE A 74 -8.69 2.68 -0.78
C ILE A 74 -8.78 4.15 -0.37
N ARG A 75 -8.07 4.55 0.70
CA ARG A 75 -8.01 5.96 1.13
C ARG A 75 -7.45 6.85 0.04
N THR A 76 -6.40 6.41 -0.63
CA THR A 76 -5.77 7.15 -1.73
C THR A 76 -6.72 7.26 -2.93
N ALA A 77 -7.37 6.16 -3.33
CA ALA A 77 -8.37 6.16 -4.39
C ALA A 77 -9.52 7.14 -4.10
N ARG A 78 -10.08 7.10 -2.88
CA ARG A 78 -11.12 8.06 -2.44
C ARG A 78 -10.65 9.51 -2.49
N ARG A 79 -9.41 9.79 -2.08
CA ARG A 79 -8.84 11.14 -2.11
C ARG A 79 -8.79 11.71 -3.53
N TRP A 80 -8.51 10.86 -4.51
CA TRP A 80 -8.39 11.23 -5.92
C TRP A 80 -9.67 10.97 -6.73
N GLY A 81 -10.78 10.59 -6.09
CA GLY A 81 -12.04 10.32 -6.79
C GLY A 81 -12.03 9.08 -7.69
N VAL A 82 -11.02 8.22 -7.54
CA VAL A 82 -10.87 6.99 -8.34
C VAL A 82 -11.94 5.97 -7.93
N PRO A 83 -12.66 5.36 -8.89
CA PRO A 83 -13.64 4.33 -8.57
C PRO A 83 -12.96 3.13 -7.91
N ILE A 84 -13.55 2.64 -6.82
CA ILE A 84 -13.06 1.45 -6.12
C ILE A 84 -13.90 0.27 -6.60
N PRO A 85 -13.27 -0.85 -7.02
CA PRO A 85 -14.00 -2.05 -7.39
C PRO A 85 -14.97 -2.46 -6.28
N PRO A 86 -16.25 -2.77 -6.61
CA PRO A 86 -17.20 -3.19 -5.61
C PRO A 86 -16.72 -4.48 -4.96
N ARG A 87 -16.94 -4.62 -3.64
CA ARG A 87 -16.61 -5.86 -2.95
C ARG A 87 -17.57 -6.96 -3.41
N PRO A 88 -17.08 -8.19 -3.64
CA PRO A 88 -17.95 -9.30 -4.01
C PRO A 88 -18.96 -9.62 -2.90
N TYR A 89 -20.13 -10.09 -3.32
CA TYR A 89 -21.17 -10.55 -2.41
C TYR A 89 -21.00 -12.05 -2.16
N GLY A 90 -20.67 -12.44 -0.92
CA GLY A 90 -20.57 -13.85 -0.52
C GLY A 90 -19.22 -14.22 0.08
N HIS A 91 -18.75 -15.43 -0.21
CA HIS A 91 -17.48 -15.97 0.29
C HIS A 91 -16.43 -16.16 -0.81
N GLU A 92 -16.82 -16.03 -2.08
CA GLU A 92 -15.92 -16.14 -3.21
C GLU A 92 -15.27 -14.79 -3.49
N GLY A 93 -13.94 -14.79 -3.58
CA GLY A 93 -13.20 -13.65 -4.09
C GLY A 93 -13.41 -13.45 -5.58
N ASP A 94 -12.96 -12.31 -6.08
CA ASP A 94 -12.94 -12.00 -7.50
C ASP A 94 -11.52 -11.62 -7.95
N HIS A 95 -11.39 -11.01 -9.13
CA HIS A 95 -10.10 -10.61 -9.66
C HIS A 95 -9.40 -9.51 -8.84
N TYR A 96 -10.15 -8.73 -8.06
CA TYR A 96 -9.68 -7.56 -7.32
C TYR A 96 -9.71 -7.73 -5.81
N TRP A 97 -10.54 -8.63 -5.29
CA TRP A 97 -10.78 -8.86 -3.88
C TRP A 97 -10.61 -10.32 -3.53
N GLU A 98 -9.86 -10.57 -2.47
CA GLU A 98 -9.78 -11.86 -1.84
C GLU A 98 -10.11 -11.73 -0.36
N ARG A 99 -10.53 -12.86 0.22
CA ARG A 99 -10.86 -12.92 1.63
C ARG A 99 -9.67 -13.46 2.40
N SER A 100 -9.17 -12.67 3.36
CA SER A 100 -8.12 -13.12 4.26
C SER A 100 -8.62 -14.27 5.15
N ARG A 101 -7.72 -15.00 5.80
CA ARG A 101 -8.09 -16.11 6.69
C ARG A 101 -8.92 -15.62 7.87
N TYR A 102 -8.68 -14.39 8.34
CA TYR A 102 -9.49 -13.74 9.39
C TYR A 102 -10.83 -13.18 8.89
N GLY A 103 -11.15 -13.36 7.61
CA GLY A 103 -12.45 -13.00 7.03
C GLY A 103 -12.57 -11.56 6.57
N GLU A 104 -11.48 -10.77 6.62
CA GLU A 104 -11.43 -9.42 6.06
C GLU A 104 -11.28 -9.47 4.52
N TRP A 105 -11.84 -8.46 3.84
CA TRP A 105 -11.64 -8.30 2.41
C TRP A 105 -10.38 -7.48 2.14
N VAL A 106 -9.38 -8.11 1.53
CA VAL A 106 -8.14 -7.48 1.09
C VAL A 106 -8.09 -7.43 -0.43
N LEU A 107 -7.38 -6.44 -0.98
CA LEU A 107 -7.19 -6.35 -2.41
C LEU A 107 -6.18 -7.41 -2.86
N THR A 108 -6.46 -8.06 -3.98
CA THR A 108 -5.47 -8.88 -4.67
C THR A 108 -4.38 -8.00 -5.28
N ASP A 109 -3.27 -8.60 -5.72
CA ASP A 109 -2.24 -7.89 -6.47
C ASP A 109 -2.78 -7.15 -7.69
N GLU A 110 -3.71 -7.76 -8.42
CA GLU A 110 -4.38 -7.13 -9.57
C GLU A 110 -5.30 -5.98 -9.12
N GLY A 111 -6.00 -6.11 -7.99
CA GLY A 111 -6.74 -5.00 -7.36
C GLY A 111 -5.84 -3.83 -6.99
N HIS A 112 -4.69 -4.10 -6.38
CA HIS A 112 -3.68 -3.09 -6.04
C HIS A 112 -3.12 -2.39 -7.27
N LYS A 113 -2.81 -3.14 -8.32
CA LYS A 113 -2.27 -2.63 -9.59
C LYS A 113 -3.30 -1.80 -10.34
N HIS A 114 -4.55 -2.25 -10.40
CA HIS A 114 -5.66 -1.53 -11.00
C HIS A 114 -5.85 -0.15 -10.35
N LEU A 115 -6.03 -0.10 -9.03
CA LEU A 115 -6.19 1.17 -8.31
C LEU A 115 -4.96 2.07 -8.43
N ARG A 116 -3.75 1.50 -8.51
CA ARG A 116 -2.51 2.26 -8.70
C ARG A 116 -2.48 2.94 -10.05
N ARG A 117 -2.84 2.23 -11.12
CA ARG A 117 -2.89 2.75 -12.47
C ARG A 117 -3.93 3.86 -12.58
N GLU A 118 -5.16 3.63 -12.11
CA GLU A 118 -6.22 4.63 -12.20
C GLU A 118 -5.89 5.89 -11.38
N THR A 119 -5.33 5.73 -10.18
CA THR A 119 -4.88 6.88 -9.39
C THR A 119 -3.79 7.67 -10.12
N ALA A 120 -2.84 7.01 -10.78
CA ALA A 120 -1.79 7.70 -11.50
C ALA A 120 -2.37 8.54 -12.66
N VAL A 121 -3.35 8.00 -13.37
CA VAL A 121 -4.05 8.71 -14.46
C VAL A 121 -4.79 9.94 -13.94
N GLU A 122 -5.52 9.82 -12.83
CA GLU A 122 -6.25 10.96 -12.24
C GLU A 122 -5.30 12.04 -11.70
N VAL A 123 -4.22 11.63 -11.03
CA VAL A 123 -3.18 12.56 -10.55
C VAL A 123 -2.57 13.34 -11.72
N GLU A 124 -2.24 12.66 -12.81
CA GLU A 124 -1.68 13.30 -14.00
C GLU A 124 -2.66 14.31 -14.62
N THR A 125 -3.94 13.93 -14.70
CA THR A 125 -5.02 14.79 -15.20
C THR A 125 -5.19 16.03 -14.32
N PHE A 126 -5.09 15.89 -13.01
CA PHE A 126 -5.20 17.01 -12.07
C PHE A 126 -3.95 17.90 -12.04
N ALA A 127 -2.76 17.34 -12.24
CA ALA A 127 -1.50 18.07 -12.20
C ALA A 127 -1.25 18.92 -13.45
N LYS A 128 -1.72 18.48 -14.62
CA LYS A 128 -1.52 19.17 -15.91
C LYS A 128 -1.95 20.66 -15.89
N PRO A 129 -3.16 21.02 -15.46
CA PRO A 129 -3.58 22.43 -15.37
C PRO A 129 -2.71 23.23 -14.39
N TRP A 130 -2.33 22.63 -13.26
CA TRP A 130 -1.54 23.30 -12.22
C TRP A 130 -0.14 23.71 -12.72
N LEU A 131 0.50 22.86 -13.53
CA LEU A 131 1.77 23.19 -14.16
C LEU A 131 1.65 24.40 -15.10
N SER A 132 0.56 24.49 -15.86
CA SER A 132 0.28 25.67 -16.71
C SER A 132 0.09 26.95 -15.87
N TRP A 133 -0.60 26.86 -14.73
CA TRP A 133 -0.77 28.00 -13.81
C TRP A 133 0.56 28.49 -13.22
N ILE A 134 1.46 27.57 -12.84
CA ILE A 134 2.79 27.94 -12.33
C ILE A 134 3.58 28.73 -13.40
N ALA A 135 3.56 28.29 -14.65
CA ALA A 135 4.23 29.00 -15.74
C ALA A 135 3.69 30.43 -15.91
N ILE A 136 2.36 30.61 -15.87
CA ILE A 136 1.71 31.93 -15.93
C ILE A 136 2.16 32.80 -14.75
N ILE A 137 2.16 32.27 -13.52
CA ILE A 137 2.59 33.01 -12.34
C ILE A 137 4.06 33.46 -12.49
N ILE A 138 4.95 32.57 -12.94
CA ILE A 138 6.36 32.91 -13.18
C ILE A 138 6.49 34.03 -14.22
N SER A 139 5.74 33.97 -15.32
CA SER A 139 5.74 35.03 -16.33
C SER A 139 5.25 36.37 -15.75
N VAL A 140 4.18 36.37 -14.95
CA VAL A 140 3.65 37.58 -14.31
C VAL A 140 4.66 38.17 -13.32
N VAL A 141 5.25 37.34 -12.45
CA VAL A 141 6.29 37.78 -11.50
C VAL A 141 7.48 38.36 -12.24
N SER A 142 7.93 37.72 -13.33
CA SER A 142 9.05 38.20 -14.13
C SER A 142 8.77 39.57 -14.76
N LEU A 143 7.54 39.78 -15.25
CA LEU A 143 7.09 41.05 -15.81
C LEU A 143 7.06 42.16 -14.74
N VAL A 144 6.55 41.87 -13.55
CA VAL A 144 6.50 42.82 -12.43
C VAL A 144 7.91 43.22 -11.99
N VAL A 145 8.81 42.24 -11.82
CA VAL A 145 10.23 42.51 -11.50
C VAL A 145 10.86 43.38 -12.58
N ALA A 146 10.68 43.04 -13.86
CA ALA A 146 11.21 43.83 -14.96
C ALA A 146 10.66 45.27 -15.02
N ALA A 147 9.42 45.51 -14.57
CA ALA A 147 8.81 46.84 -14.53
C ALA A 147 9.25 47.67 -13.32
N VAL A 148 9.56 47.05 -12.18
CA VAL A 148 10.01 47.73 -10.95
C VAL A 148 11.49 48.11 -11.01
N PHE A 149 12.32 47.29 -11.67
CA PHE A 149 13.76 47.51 -11.80
C PHE A 149 14.15 48.22 -13.12
N LYS A 150 13.21 48.93 -13.73
CA LYS A 150 13.40 49.77 -14.92
C LYS A 150 13.41 51.24 -14.52
#